data_AF-A0ABD1KB40-F1
#
_entry.id   AF-A0ABD1KB40-F1
#
_cell.length_a   1.000
_cell.length_b   1.000
_cell.length_c   1.000
_cell.angle_alpha   90.00
_cell.angle_beta   90.00
_cell.angle_gamma   90.00
#
_symmetry.space_group_name_H-M   'P 1'
#
loop_
_entity.id
_entity.type
_entity.pdbx_description
1 polymer ?
#
loop_
_entity_poly.entity_id
_entity_poly.type
_entity_poly.pdbx_seq_one_letter_code
_entity_poly.pdbx_strand_id
1 'polypeptide(L)'
;MAVSQITPTLYLSGVDTALNRTAVSNRRITLIVNATVEHVCPNHPDVECIRVPVPDQPHASLLEHFDSVAEHIHNNQTGSTLVHCSAGRSRSASLVMAYLMRFQGATLLQAYRWVLEVRPFIRPNAGFWRQLLEYERKLYGKNSIRMAATSLGVLPEAIDLNGGPEYCLNT
;
A
#
# COMPACT_ATOMS: atom_id res chain seq x y z
N MET A 1 1.19 7.08 -16.68
CA MET A 1 0.63 7.32 -15.34
C MET A 1 1.73 7.63 -14.33
N ALA A 2 1.43 8.36 -13.24
CA ALA A 2 2.44 8.84 -12.29
C ALA A 2 2.91 7.75 -11.30
N VAL A 3 4.21 7.77 -11.01
CA VAL A 3 4.86 7.04 -9.91
C VAL A 3 5.05 8.00 -8.73
N SER A 4 4.66 7.56 -7.54
CA SER A 4 4.72 8.36 -6.32
C SER A 4 5.87 7.86 -5.45
N GLN A 5 6.75 8.75 -5.03
CA GLN A 5 7.79 8.44 -4.05
C GLN A 5 7.19 8.56 -2.65
N ILE A 6 7.19 7.46 -1.90
CA ILE A 6 6.61 7.38 -0.55
C ILE A 6 7.68 7.70 0.49
N THR A 7 8.86 7.09 0.35
CA THR A 7 10.06 7.35 1.15
C THR A 7 11.26 7.49 0.20
N PRO A 8 12.47 7.86 0.67
CA PRO A 8 13.65 7.94 -0.19
C PRO A 8 13.91 6.67 -1.02
N THR A 9 13.55 5.49 -0.51
CA THR A 9 13.79 4.19 -1.16
C THR A 9 12.51 3.40 -1.49
N LEU A 10 11.32 3.99 -1.37
CA LEU A 10 10.05 3.29 -1.64
C LEU A 10 9.18 4.08 -2.62
N TYR A 11 8.74 3.40 -3.67
CA TYR A 11 7.86 3.94 -4.70
C TYR A 11 6.55 3.14 -4.81
N LEU A 12 5.48 3.84 -5.18
CA LEU A 12 4.17 3.27 -5.47
C LEU A 12 3.72 3.67 -6.88
N SER A 13 3.28 2.72 -7.70
CA SER A 13 2.74 3.00 -9.03
C SER A 13 1.61 2.05 -9.46
N GLY A 14 1.05 2.32 -10.65
CA GLY A 14 0.38 1.31 -11.48
C GLY A 14 1.39 0.48 -12.29
N VAL A 15 0.90 -0.40 -13.16
CA VAL A 15 1.74 -1.38 -13.87
C VAL A 15 2.74 -0.75 -14.85
N ASP A 16 2.41 0.39 -15.47
CA ASP A 16 3.26 1.04 -16.49
C ASP A 16 4.71 1.26 -16.04
N THR A 17 4.92 1.68 -14.79
CA THR A 17 6.26 1.95 -14.26
C THR A 17 7.08 0.68 -14.15
N ALA A 18 6.46 -0.43 -13.75
CA ALA A 18 7.13 -1.72 -13.66
C ALA A 18 7.55 -2.25 -15.03
N LEU A 19 6.84 -1.88 -16.11
CA LEU A 19 7.18 -2.27 -17.48
C LEU A 19 8.21 -1.36 -18.15
N ASN A 20 8.49 -0.18 -17.60
CA ASN A 20 9.37 0.82 -18.19
C ASN A 20 10.80 0.72 -17.64
N ARG A 21 11.72 0.13 -18.43
CA ARG A 21 13.16 -0.02 -18.07
C ARG A 21 13.80 1.28 -17.62
N THR A 22 13.57 2.38 -18.33
CA THR A 22 14.14 3.69 -18.01
C THR A 22 13.60 4.21 -16.67
N ALA A 23 12.31 4.03 -16.40
CA ALA A 23 11.71 4.45 -15.13
C ALA A 23 12.25 3.63 -13.94
N VAL A 24 12.47 2.33 -14.13
CA VAL A 24 13.10 1.41 -13.16
C VAL A 24 14.54 1.83 -12.89
N SER A 25 15.35 1.99 -13.95
CA SER A 25 16.77 2.35 -13.84
C SER A 25 16.98 3.72 -13.19
N ASN A 26 16.24 4.76 -13.61
CA ASN A 26 16.41 6.12 -13.09
C ASN A 26 16.07 6.26 -11.59
N ARG A 27 15.31 5.31 -11.03
CA ARG A 27 14.95 5.26 -9.61
C ARG A 27 15.77 4.26 -8.81
N ARG A 28 16.76 3.62 -9.46
CA ARG A 28 17.61 2.57 -8.88
C ARG A 28 16.76 1.49 -8.21
N ILE A 29 15.67 1.09 -8.87
CA ILE A 29 14.79 0.04 -8.35
C ILE A 29 15.53 -1.30 -8.45
N THR A 30 15.70 -1.96 -7.31
CA THR A 30 16.34 -3.28 -7.15
C THR A 30 15.34 -4.35 -6.71
N LEU A 31 14.18 -3.94 -6.20
CA LEU A 31 13.08 -4.83 -5.81
C LEU A 31 11.76 -4.33 -6.40
N ILE A 32 11.01 -5.21 -7.04
CA ILE A 32 9.64 -4.98 -7.49
C ILE A 32 8.70 -5.90 -6.71
N VAL A 33 7.69 -5.31 -6.07
CA VAL A 33 6.57 -6.03 -5.46
C VAL A 33 5.35 -5.91 -6.39
N ASN A 34 5.04 -6.99 -7.08
CA ASN A 34 3.91 -7.09 -8.01
C ASN A 34 2.67 -7.65 -7.29
N ALA A 35 1.75 -6.78 -6.92
CA ALA A 35 0.51 -7.14 -6.23
C ALA A 35 -0.64 -7.41 -7.22
N THR A 36 -0.44 -8.29 -8.21
CA THR A 36 -1.44 -8.60 -9.24
C THR A 36 -1.51 -10.08 -9.60
N VAL A 37 -2.73 -10.52 -9.94
CA VAL A 37 -3.00 -11.85 -10.53
C VAL A 37 -2.89 -11.82 -12.05
N GLU A 38 -3.09 -10.65 -12.64
CA GLU A 38 -3.23 -10.43 -14.08
C GLU A 38 -1.90 -10.09 -14.78
N HIS A 39 -0.90 -9.59 -14.05
CA HIS A 39 0.42 -9.26 -14.62
C HIS A 39 1.52 -10.17 -14.08
N VAL A 40 2.42 -10.58 -14.97
CA VAL A 40 3.66 -11.29 -14.63
C VAL A 40 4.72 -10.32 -14.14
N CYS A 41 5.68 -10.80 -13.37
CA CYS A 41 6.85 -10.02 -13.00
C CYS A 41 7.64 -9.60 -14.26
N PRO A 42 7.95 -8.31 -14.43
CA PRO A 42 8.78 -7.86 -15.54
C PRO A 42 10.21 -8.38 -15.38
N ASN A 43 10.84 -8.73 -16.50
CA ASN A 43 12.22 -9.17 -16.51
C ASN A 43 13.18 -7.98 -16.71
N HIS A 44 13.69 -7.46 -15.60
CA HIS A 44 14.75 -6.46 -15.55
C HIS A 44 16.03 -7.09 -15.00
N PRO A 45 17.19 -6.94 -15.69
CA PRO A 45 18.47 -7.39 -15.14
C PRO A 45 18.72 -6.77 -13.76
N ASP A 46 19.23 -7.58 -12.84
CA ASP A 46 19.61 -7.15 -11.48
C ASP A 46 18.46 -6.57 -10.62
N VAL A 47 17.21 -6.82 -11.01
CA VAL A 47 16.01 -6.44 -10.23
C VAL A 47 15.27 -7.70 -9.80
N GLU A 48 15.19 -7.91 -8.49
CA GLU A 48 14.35 -8.94 -7.91
C GLU A 48 12.88 -8.55 -8.09
N CYS A 49 12.03 -9.51 -8.47
CA CYS A 49 10.59 -9.30 -8.49
C CYS A 49 9.87 -10.37 -7.68
N ILE A 50 9.22 -9.95 -6.60
CA ILE A 50 8.32 -10.80 -5.81
C ILE A 50 6.88 -10.56 -6.25
N ARG A 51 6.11 -11.64 -6.33
CA ARG A 51 4.71 -11.60 -6.75
C ARG A 51 3.79 -11.92 -5.57
N VAL A 52 2.80 -11.05 -5.39
CA VAL A 52 1.70 -11.19 -4.43
C VAL A 52 0.41 -11.35 -5.24
N PRO A 53 0.04 -12.59 -5.62
CA PRO A 53 -1.03 -12.87 -6.59
C PRO A 53 -2.42 -12.71 -5.95
N VAL A 54 -2.78 -11.48 -5.59
CA VAL A 54 -4.04 -11.14 -4.91
C VAL A 54 -4.93 -10.31 -5.86
N PRO A 55 -6.19 -10.73 -6.11
CA PRO A 55 -7.13 -9.93 -6.88
C PRO A 55 -7.60 -8.71 -6.06
N ASP A 56 -8.01 -7.62 -6.73
CA ASP A 56 -8.52 -6.42 -6.03
C ASP A 56 -9.98 -6.60 -5.60
N GLN A 57 -10.21 -7.54 -4.70
CA GLN A 57 -11.54 -7.91 -4.23
C GLN A 57 -11.61 -7.88 -2.70
N PRO A 58 -12.73 -7.45 -2.10
CA PRO A 58 -12.86 -7.34 -0.65
C PRO A 58 -12.65 -8.65 0.13
N HIS A 59 -12.87 -9.81 -0.50
CA HIS A 59 -12.69 -11.12 0.11
C HIS A 59 -11.29 -11.71 -0.10
N ALA A 60 -10.44 -11.04 -0.87
CA ALA A 60 -9.09 -11.53 -1.14
C ALA A 60 -8.18 -11.32 0.08
N SER A 61 -7.38 -12.33 0.43
CA SER A 61 -6.48 -12.27 1.58
C SER A 61 -5.19 -11.53 1.21
N LEU A 62 -5.07 -10.27 1.63
CA LEU A 62 -3.85 -9.47 1.51
C LEU A 62 -3.08 -9.44 2.84
N LEU A 63 -3.78 -9.60 3.96
CA LEU A 63 -3.24 -9.63 5.33
C LEU A 63 -2.11 -10.64 5.51
N GLU A 64 -2.25 -11.83 4.93
CA GLU A 64 -1.25 -12.90 4.96
C GLU A 64 0.11 -12.49 4.35
N HIS A 65 0.11 -11.46 3.50
CA HIS A 65 1.29 -10.95 2.83
C HIS A 65 1.89 -9.70 3.49
N PHE A 66 1.19 -9.06 4.44
CA PHE A 66 1.66 -7.80 5.03
C PHE A 66 3.02 -7.94 5.70
N ASP A 67 3.20 -8.99 6.51
CA ASP A 67 4.45 -9.21 7.23
C ASP A 67 5.61 -9.47 6.26
N SER A 68 5.45 -10.42 5.33
CA SER A 68 6.54 -10.79 4.41
C SER A 68 6.90 -9.66 3.46
N VAL A 69 5.90 -8.96 2.88
CA VAL A 69 6.16 -7.84 1.96
C VAL A 69 6.84 -6.69 2.68
N ALA A 70 6.37 -6.35 3.89
CA ALA A 70 6.99 -5.29 4.68
C ALA A 70 8.45 -5.62 5.00
N GLU A 71 8.76 -6.87 5.35
CA GLU A 71 10.13 -7.34 5.60
C GLU A 71 11.01 -7.25 4.34
N HIS A 72 10.51 -7.64 3.16
CA HIS A 72 11.27 -7.51 1.91
C HIS A 72 11.55 -6.04 1.58
N ILE A 73 10.57 -5.15 1.76
CA ILE A 73 10.78 -3.71 1.57
C ILE A 73 11.85 -3.20 2.53
N HIS A 74 11.77 -3.57 3.82
CA HIS A 74 12.71 -3.12 4.84
C HIS A 74 14.13 -3.64 4.62
N ASN A 75 14.27 -4.90 4.18
CA ASN A 75 15.57 -5.54 3.98
C ASN A 75 16.23 -5.16 2.65
N ASN A 76 15.52 -4.50 1.73
CA ASN A 76 16.11 -4.01 0.48
C ASN A 76 17.01 -2.79 0.75
N GLN A 77 18.30 -3.04 0.99
CA GLN A 77 19.31 -2.02 1.25
C GLN A 77 20.17 -1.69 0.02
N THR A 78 19.97 -2.40 -1.10
CA THR A 78 20.81 -2.26 -2.31
C THR A 78 20.30 -1.21 -3.29
N GLY A 79 19.10 -0.68 -3.05
CA GLY A 79 18.46 0.31 -3.92
C GLY A 79 17.06 0.66 -3.44
N SER A 80 16.15 0.87 -4.39
CA SER A 80 14.77 1.25 -4.12
C SER A 80 13.81 0.08 -4.37
N THR A 81 12.69 0.07 -3.65
CA THR A 81 11.59 -0.84 -3.88
C THR A 81 10.44 -0.16 -4.63
N LEU A 82 9.90 -0.82 -5.66
CA LEU A 82 8.67 -0.43 -6.33
C LEU A 82 7.53 -1.38 -5.94
N VAL A 83 6.50 -0.87 -5.27
CA VAL A 83 5.26 -1.61 -5.02
C VAL A 83 4.21 -1.18 -6.01
N HIS A 84 3.75 -2.10 -6.86
CA HIS A 84 2.72 -1.79 -7.86
C HIS A 84 1.56 -2.77 -7.83
N CYS A 85 0.42 -2.29 -8.30
CA CYS A 85 -0.65 -3.14 -8.79
C CYS A 85 -1.04 -2.66 -10.19
N SER A 86 -2.26 -2.92 -10.66
CA SER A 86 -2.67 -2.51 -12.01
C SER A 86 -2.84 -1.00 -12.11
N ALA A 87 -3.66 -0.40 -11.25
CA ALA A 87 -3.90 1.05 -11.22
C ALA A 87 -3.06 1.81 -10.16
N GLY A 88 -2.41 1.08 -9.25
CA GLY A 88 -1.73 1.68 -8.10
C GLY A 88 -2.69 2.38 -7.14
N ARG A 89 -3.87 1.80 -6.88
CA ARG A 89 -4.92 2.45 -6.07
C ARG A 89 -5.24 1.73 -4.77
N SER A 90 -5.44 0.42 -4.83
CA SER A 90 -5.98 -0.36 -3.72
C SER A 90 -4.93 -1.33 -3.15
N ARG A 91 -4.61 -2.40 -3.89
CA ARG A 91 -3.64 -3.45 -3.46
C ARG A 91 -2.27 -2.90 -3.06
N SER A 92 -1.58 -2.19 -3.96
CA SER A 92 -0.25 -1.65 -3.68
C SER A 92 -0.24 -0.59 -2.57
N ALA A 93 -1.25 0.28 -2.53
CA ALA A 93 -1.40 1.25 -1.44
C ALA A 93 -1.56 0.57 -0.08
N SER A 94 -2.34 -0.53 -0.03
CA SER A 94 -2.53 -1.30 1.20
C SER A 94 -1.23 -1.95 1.68
N LEU A 95 -0.44 -2.55 0.78
CA LEU A 95 0.88 -3.10 1.12
C LEU A 95 1.85 -2.02 1.61
N VAL A 96 1.86 -0.85 0.97
CA VAL A 96 2.70 0.28 1.41
C VAL A 96 2.27 0.77 2.80
N MET A 97 0.97 0.93 3.07
CA MET A 97 0.51 1.32 4.40
C MET A 97 0.86 0.28 5.47
N ALA A 98 0.78 -1.01 5.15
CA ALA A 98 1.23 -2.08 6.05
C ALA A 98 2.74 -1.99 6.37
N TYR A 99 3.57 -1.68 5.38
CA TYR A 99 5.00 -1.40 5.59
C TYR A 99 5.24 -0.18 6.47
N LEU A 100 4.56 0.94 6.20
CA LEU A 100 4.70 2.18 6.98
C LEU A 100 4.31 1.96 8.44
N MET A 101 3.25 1.19 8.71
CA MET A 101 2.94 0.81 10.08
C MET A 101 4.09 0.00 10.68
N ARG A 102 4.45 -1.13 10.07
CA ARG A 102 5.39 -2.07 10.69
C ARG A 102 6.80 -1.51 10.92
N PHE A 103 7.34 -0.73 9.96
CA PHE A 103 8.75 -0.33 9.97
C PHE A 103 8.98 1.17 10.11
N GLN A 104 7.93 2.01 9.99
CA GLN A 104 8.03 3.45 10.24
C GLN A 104 7.28 3.89 11.50
N GLY A 105 6.66 2.95 12.24
CA GLY A 105 5.97 3.24 13.49
C GLY A 105 4.70 4.10 13.31
N ALA A 106 4.19 4.21 12.09
CA ALA A 106 2.98 4.97 11.80
C ALA A 106 1.73 4.22 12.30
N THR A 107 0.73 4.94 12.79
CA THR A 107 -0.64 4.41 12.88
C THR A 107 -1.22 4.23 11.48
N LEU A 108 -2.32 3.50 11.33
CA LEU A 108 -3.00 3.35 10.05
C LEU A 108 -3.47 4.69 9.48
N LEU A 109 -3.99 5.58 10.31
CA LEU A 109 -4.37 6.94 9.90
C LEU A 109 -3.17 7.75 9.39
N GLN A 110 -2.03 7.68 10.09
CA GLN A 110 -0.79 8.34 9.65
C GLN A 110 -0.29 7.74 8.33
N ALA A 111 -0.26 6.41 8.22
CA ALA A 111 0.16 5.72 7.00
C ALA A 111 -0.76 6.07 5.81
N TYR A 112 -2.08 6.12 6.03
CA TYR A 112 -3.04 6.55 5.01
C TYR A 112 -2.78 7.99 4.56
N ARG A 113 -2.69 8.94 5.51
CA ARG A 113 -2.43 10.36 5.19
C ARG A 113 -1.11 10.55 4.45
N TRP A 114 -0.06 9.84 4.86
CA TRP A 114 1.25 9.86 4.19
C TRP A 114 1.13 9.42 2.73
N VAL A 115 0.52 8.27 2.46
CA VAL A 115 0.37 7.78 1.07
C VAL A 115 -0.58 8.68 0.28
N LEU A 116 -1.64 9.20 0.92
CA LEU A 116 -2.62 10.08 0.30
C LEU A 116 -1.98 11.39 -0.20
N GLU A 117 -1.11 12.00 0.59
CA GLU A 117 -0.42 13.26 0.27
C GLU A 117 0.34 13.18 -1.06
N VAL A 118 1.05 12.07 -1.29
CA VAL A 118 1.86 11.86 -2.50
C VAL A 118 1.11 11.13 -3.61
N ARG A 119 -0.07 10.57 -3.32
CA ARG A 119 -0.91 9.84 -4.26
C ARG A 119 -2.40 10.02 -3.95
N PRO A 120 -3.00 11.17 -4.34
CA PRO A 120 -4.32 11.61 -3.87
C PRO A 120 -5.51 10.80 -4.41
N PHE A 121 -5.27 9.71 -5.15
CA PHE A 121 -6.30 8.86 -5.75
C PHE A 121 -6.23 7.38 -5.28
N ILE A 122 -5.45 7.10 -4.23
CA ILE A 122 -5.51 5.80 -3.53
C ILE A 122 -6.94 5.51 -3.08
N ARG A 123 -7.37 4.25 -3.15
CA ARG A 123 -8.70 3.87 -2.69
C ARG A 123 -8.70 2.38 -2.39
N PRO A 124 -8.13 1.94 -1.26
CA PRO A 124 -8.27 0.57 -0.81
C PRO A 124 -9.74 0.16 -0.78
N ASN A 125 -10.04 -1.06 -1.22
CA ASN A 125 -11.38 -1.59 -1.09
C ASN A 125 -11.73 -1.83 0.40
N ALA A 126 -13.01 -1.97 0.72
CA ALA A 126 -13.48 -2.11 2.09
C ALA A 126 -12.95 -3.37 2.81
N GLY A 127 -12.60 -4.43 2.08
CA GLY A 127 -11.98 -5.63 2.64
C GLY A 127 -10.55 -5.38 3.08
N PHE A 128 -9.76 -4.71 2.24
CA PHE A 128 -8.39 -4.34 2.59
C PHE A 128 -8.32 -3.33 3.73
N TRP A 129 -9.29 -2.40 3.83
CA TRP A 129 -9.42 -1.58 5.03
C TRP A 129 -9.58 -2.44 6.29
N ARG A 130 -10.51 -3.39 6.32
CA ARG A 130 -10.68 -4.29 7.47
C ARG A 130 -9.42 -5.07 7.83
N GLN A 131 -8.69 -5.52 6.82
CA GLN A 131 -7.41 -6.23 7.01
C GLN A 131 -6.31 -5.29 7.56
N LEU A 132 -6.24 -4.03 7.10
CA LEU A 132 -5.34 -3.02 7.66
C LEU A 132 -5.68 -2.67 9.11
N LEU A 133 -6.97 -2.56 9.45
CA LEU A 133 -7.46 -2.39 10.83
C LEU A 133 -7.07 -3.58 11.71
N GLU A 134 -7.19 -4.80 11.20
CA GLU A 134 -6.76 -6.00 11.93
C GLU A 134 -5.25 -5.99 12.18
N TYR A 135 -4.47 -5.59 11.17
CA TYR A 135 -3.03 -5.50 11.25
C TYR A 135 -2.55 -4.39 12.20
N GLU A 136 -3.18 -3.21 12.17
CA GLU A 136 -2.89 -2.13 13.13
C GLU A 136 -3.13 -2.61 14.58
N ARG A 137 -4.28 -3.28 14.83
CA ARG A 137 -4.58 -3.86 16.14
C ARG A 137 -3.55 -4.91 16.56
N LYS A 138 -3.09 -5.75 15.63
CA LYS A 138 -2.02 -6.72 15.88
C LYS A 138 -0.71 -6.05 16.30
N LEU A 139 -0.34 -4.94 15.65
CA LEU A 139 0.92 -4.23 15.92
C LEU A 139 0.86 -3.38 17.18
N TYR A 140 -0.26 -2.70 17.45
CA TYR A 140 -0.33 -1.63 18.46
C TYR A 140 -1.41 -1.83 19.53
N GLY A 141 -2.21 -2.89 19.45
CA GLY A 141 -3.29 -3.17 20.40
C GLY A 141 -4.52 -2.25 20.29
N LYS A 142 -4.50 -1.27 19.37
CA LYS A 142 -5.58 -0.32 19.14
C LYS A 142 -5.62 0.11 17.68
N ASN A 143 -6.76 0.65 17.25
CA ASN A 143 -6.92 1.21 15.91
C ASN A 143 -7.03 2.73 15.96
N SER A 144 -6.53 3.39 14.90
CA SER A 144 -6.69 4.82 14.66
C SER A 144 -7.80 5.15 13.65
N ILE A 145 -8.33 4.11 13.00
CA ILE A 145 -9.48 4.18 12.09
C ILE A 145 -10.53 3.17 12.58
N ARG A 146 -11.81 3.43 12.30
CA ARG A 146 -12.91 2.46 12.41
C ARG A 146 -13.68 2.37 11.09
N MET A 147 -14.41 1.26 10.89
CA MET A 147 -15.38 1.16 9.80
C MET A 147 -16.74 1.62 10.31
N ALA A 148 -17.24 2.76 9.83
CA ALA A 148 -18.50 3.36 10.26
C ALA A 148 -19.60 3.18 9.20
N ALA A 149 -20.82 2.91 9.66
CA ALA A 149 -21.99 2.86 8.80
C ALA A 149 -22.48 4.28 8.50
N THR A 150 -22.62 4.60 7.21
CA THR A 150 -23.08 5.91 6.72
C THR A 150 -24.19 5.73 5.70
N SER A 151 -24.85 6.83 5.30
CA SER A 151 -25.81 6.83 4.19
C SER A 151 -25.19 6.41 2.84
N LEU A 152 -23.85 6.49 2.72
CA LEU A 152 -23.09 6.09 1.53
C LEU A 152 -22.51 4.67 1.63
N GLY A 153 -22.89 3.92 2.67
CA GLY A 153 -22.36 2.60 2.97
C GLY A 153 -21.34 2.60 4.12
N VAL A 154 -20.54 1.54 4.20
CA VAL A 154 -19.55 1.38 5.27
C VAL A 154 -18.22 2.01 4.87
N LEU A 155 -17.79 3.04 5.59
CA LEU A 155 -16.63 3.86 5.26
C LEU A 155 -15.58 3.84 6.37
N PRO A 156 -14.28 3.93 6.03
CA PRO A 156 -13.21 4.16 6.99
C PRO A 156 -13.31 5.58 7.57
N GLU A 157 -13.34 5.70 8.90
CA GLU A 157 -13.44 6.95 9.66
C GLU A 157 -12.28 7.04 10.65
N ALA A 158 -11.59 8.18 10.67
CA ALA A 158 -10.56 8.46 11.66
C ALA A 158 -11.17 8.50 13.07
N ILE A 159 -10.51 7.87 14.03
CA ILE A 159 -10.88 7.93 15.45
C ILE A 159 -10.16 9.16 16.04
N ASP A 160 -10.72 10.35 15.81
CA ASP A 160 -10.32 11.56 16.54
C ASP A 160 -11.33 11.82 17.68
N LEU A 161 -10.83 12.08 18.88
CA LEU A 161 -11.65 12.25 20.08
C LEU A 161 -12.18 13.68 20.24
N ASN A 162 -11.69 14.64 19.43
CA ASN A 162 -11.94 16.07 19.62
C ASN A 162 -12.53 16.78 18.38
N GLY A 163 -12.93 16.05 17.34
CA GLY A 163 -13.46 16.60 16.08
C GLY A 163 -14.67 15.84 15.54
N GLY A 164 -15.36 16.43 14.55
CA GLY A 164 -16.43 15.76 13.79
C GLY A 164 -15.89 14.58 12.96
N PRO A 165 -16.77 13.76 12.34
CA PRO A 165 -16.35 12.56 11.63
C PRO A 165 -15.48 12.90 10.41
N GLU A 166 -14.22 12.44 10.42
CA GLU A 166 -13.30 12.54 9.29
C GLU A 166 -13.23 11.19 8.57
N TYR A 167 -13.83 11.10 7.39
CA TYR A 167 -13.81 9.87 6.59
C TYR A 167 -12.59 9.84 5.67
N CYS A 168 -11.95 8.67 5.58
CA CYS A 168 -10.83 8.41 4.68
C CYS A 168 -11.37 8.18 3.25
N LEU A 169 -11.96 9.24 2.69
CA LEU A 169 -12.48 9.32 1.34
C LEU A 169 -11.52 10.15 0.49
N ASN A 170 -11.01 9.56 -0.57
CA ASN A 170 -10.41 10.33 -1.65
C ASN A 170 -11.56 10.97 -2.44
N THR A 171 -11.87 12.23 -2.14
CA THR A 171 -12.77 13.09 -2.93
C THR A 171 -12.05 13.62 -4.15
#